data_AF-A0A2N8TPC4-F1
#
_entry.id   AF-A0A2N8TPC4-F1
#
_cell.length_a   1.000
_cell.length_b   1.000
_cell.length_c   1.000
_cell.angle_alpha   90.00
_cell.angle_beta   90.00
_cell.angle_gamma   90.00
#
_symmetry.space_group_name_H-M   'P 1'
#
loop_
_entity.id
_entity.type
_entity.pdbx_description
1 polymer ?
#
loop_
_entity_poly.entity_id
_entity_poly.type
_entity_poly.pdbx_seq_one_letter_code
_entity_poly.pdbx_strand_id
1 'polypeptide(L)'
;PARLRAYLTQAQFSGTPLTTPELLDATATLLDHWTLGAQESAALARLLARAEGLRPAGRVTDRLGRGGQAYVNDSRGLRRMLIMDPATGAVLGLESTFTEPEPAYGVEEGDVMSYSAWMR
;
A
#
# COMPACT_ATOMS: atom_id res chain seq x y z
N PRO A 1 -16.80 -4.72 -1.57
CA PRO A 1 -15.49 -5.38 -1.31
C PRO A 1 -15.19 -6.58 -2.22
N ALA A 2 -16.11 -7.55 -2.36
CA ALA A 2 -15.87 -8.77 -3.13
C ALA A 2 -15.56 -8.52 -4.62
N ARG A 3 -16.34 -7.67 -5.30
CA ARG A 3 -16.08 -7.30 -6.71
C ARG A 3 -14.72 -6.61 -6.92
N LEU A 4 -14.34 -5.70 -6.02
CA LEU A 4 -13.03 -5.04 -6.07
C LEU A 4 -11.88 -6.04 -5.90
N ARG A 5 -12.01 -6.96 -4.94
CA ARG A 5 -11.02 -8.03 -4.74
C ARG A 5 -10.87 -8.88 -6.00
N ALA A 6 -11.98 -9.29 -6.63
CA ALA A 6 -11.95 -10.07 -7.86
C ALA A 6 -11.24 -9.32 -9.01
N TYR A 7 -11.51 -8.03 -9.19
CA TYR A 7 -10.81 -7.20 -10.16
C TYR A 7 -9.29 -7.14 -9.90
N LEU A 8 -8.88 -6.88 -8.66
CA LEU A 8 -7.46 -6.79 -8.30
C LEU A 8 -6.73 -8.13 -8.49
N THR A 9 -7.37 -9.24 -8.15
CA THR A 9 -6.84 -10.59 -8.43
C THR A 9 -6.67 -10.83 -9.93
N GLN A 10 -7.64 -10.42 -10.74
CA GLN A 10 -7.54 -10.51 -12.20
C GLN A 10 -6.43 -9.62 -12.77
N ALA A 11 -6.29 -8.39 -12.28
CA ALA A 11 -5.24 -7.46 -12.70
C ALA A 11 -3.83 -7.98 -12.40
N GLN A 12 -3.68 -8.79 -11.34
CA GLN A 12 -2.44 -9.49 -11.00
C GLN A 12 -2.32 -10.88 -11.65
N PHE A 13 -3.25 -11.30 -12.51
CA PHE A 13 -3.30 -12.63 -13.12
C PHE A 13 -3.19 -13.80 -12.11
N SER A 14 -3.70 -13.63 -10.89
CA SER A 14 -3.60 -14.66 -9.84
C SER A 14 -4.84 -15.57 -9.79
N GLY A 15 -4.64 -16.88 -9.61
CA GLY A 15 -5.70 -17.87 -9.38
C GLY A 15 -6.06 -18.08 -7.91
N THR A 16 -5.36 -17.42 -6.98
CA THR A 16 -5.54 -17.55 -5.52
C THR A 16 -5.81 -16.18 -4.88
N PRO A 17 -6.35 -16.12 -3.64
CA PRO A 17 -6.46 -14.86 -2.92
C PRO A 17 -5.10 -14.20 -2.74
N LEU A 18 -5.02 -12.89 -3.00
CA LEU A 18 -3.79 -12.11 -2.84
C LEU A 18 -3.35 -12.08 -1.37
N THR A 19 -2.05 -12.29 -1.16
CA THR A 19 -1.38 -11.97 0.11
C THR A 19 -1.36 -10.46 0.33
N THR A 20 -1.05 -10.00 1.56
CA THR A 20 -0.99 -8.56 1.85
C THR A 20 0.02 -7.80 0.99
N PRO A 21 1.26 -8.27 0.78
CA PRO A 21 2.20 -7.61 -0.13
C PRO A 21 1.64 -7.49 -1.56
N GLU A 22 1.07 -8.57 -2.10
CA GLU A 22 0.48 -8.58 -3.45
C GLU A 22 -0.76 -7.68 -3.55
N LEU A 23 -1.55 -7.57 -2.48
CA LEU A 23 -2.68 -6.64 -2.40
C LEU A 23 -2.20 -5.18 -2.41
N LEU A 24 -1.08 -4.86 -1.76
CA LEU A 24 -0.48 -3.52 -1.79
C LEU A 24 0.06 -3.19 -3.18
N ASP A 25 0.68 -4.16 -3.87
CA ASP A 25 1.10 -4.00 -5.27
C ASP A 25 -0.09 -3.76 -6.19
N ALA A 26 -1.15 -4.57 -6.07
CA ALA A 26 -2.37 -4.40 -6.84
C ALA A 26 -3.05 -3.05 -6.56
N THR A 27 -2.97 -2.57 -5.31
CA THR A 27 -3.47 -1.25 -4.92
C THR A 27 -2.69 -0.15 -5.63
N ALA A 28 -1.36 -0.23 -5.66
CA ALA A 28 -0.54 0.74 -6.40
C ALA A 28 -0.90 0.74 -7.89
N THR A 29 -0.94 -0.44 -8.52
CA THR A 29 -1.33 -0.57 -9.93
C THR A 29 -2.70 0.03 -10.21
N LEU A 30 -3.71 -0.23 -9.36
CA LEU A 30 -5.03 0.37 -9.51
C LEU A 30 -4.96 1.90 -9.50
N LEU A 31 -4.22 2.48 -8.56
CA LEU A 31 -4.15 3.94 -8.36
C LEU A 31 -3.27 4.65 -9.37
N ASP A 32 -2.30 3.95 -9.97
CA ASP A 32 -1.51 4.48 -11.09
C ASP A 32 -2.34 4.67 -12.36
N HIS A 33 -3.43 3.91 -12.51
CA HIS A 33 -4.29 3.95 -13.71
C HIS A 33 -5.63 4.65 -13.47
N TRP A 34 -6.12 4.69 -12.23
CA TRP A 34 -7.47 5.17 -11.92
C TRP A 34 -7.51 6.10 -10.72
N THR A 35 -8.22 7.21 -10.88
CA THR A 35 -8.62 8.05 -9.75
C THR A 35 -9.91 7.49 -9.16
N LEU A 36 -9.86 7.04 -7.89
CA LEU A 36 -11.00 6.44 -7.22
C LEU A 36 -11.94 7.49 -6.62
N GLY A 37 -13.25 7.30 -6.81
CA GLY A 37 -14.28 8.03 -6.09
C GLY A 37 -14.36 7.65 -4.60
N ALA A 38 -15.24 8.31 -3.87
CA ALA A 38 -15.43 8.07 -2.43
C ALA A 38 -15.91 6.63 -2.14
N GLN A 39 -16.80 6.09 -2.98
CA GLN A 39 -17.32 4.74 -2.79
C GLN A 39 -16.25 3.68 -3.02
N GLU A 40 -15.46 3.82 -4.08
CA GLU A 40 -14.35 2.92 -4.43
C GLU A 40 -13.26 2.99 -3.37
N SER A 41 -12.91 4.20 -2.90
CA SER A 41 -11.94 4.40 -1.82
C SER A 41 -12.39 3.73 -0.53
N ALA A 42 -13.66 3.88 -0.14
CA ALA A 42 -14.21 3.19 1.02
C ALA A 42 -14.27 1.66 0.85
N ALA A 43 -14.44 1.16 -0.39
CA ALA A 43 -14.39 -0.28 -0.67
C ALA A 43 -12.96 -0.82 -0.54
N LEU A 44 -11.96 -0.08 -1.02
CA LEU A 44 -10.55 -0.40 -0.90
C LEU A 44 -10.07 -0.35 0.56
N ALA A 45 -10.44 0.69 1.32
CA ALA A 45 -10.13 0.79 2.74
C ALA A 45 -10.65 -0.42 3.55
N ARG A 46 -11.88 -0.86 3.29
CA ARG A 46 -12.45 -2.07 3.92
C ARG A 46 -11.75 -3.37 3.52
N LEU A 47 -11.18 -3.42 2.32
CA LEU A 47 -10.39 -4.56 1.86
C LEU A 47 -9.04 -4.59 2.59
N LEU A 48 -8.35 -3.45 2.67
CA LEU A 48 -7.06 -3.29 3.36
C LEU A 48 -7.18 -3.50 4.88
N ALA A 49 -8.28 -3.07 5.50
CA ALA A 49 -8.55 -3.31 6.91
C ALA A 49 -8.67 -4.80 7.29
N ARG A 50 -8.85 -5.68 6.30
CA ARG A 50 -8.89 -7.14 6.48
C ARG A 50 -7.61 -7.83 5.99
N ALA A 51 -6.61 -7.08 5.56
CA ALA A 51 -5.34 -7.61 5.10
C ALA A 51 -4.54 -8.12 6.31
N GLU A 52 -4.10 -9.37 6.24
CA GLU A 52 -3.35 -10.02 7.31
C GLU A 52 -1.97 -9.37 7.49
N GLY A 53 -1.58 -9.08 8.72
CA GLY A 53 -0.26 -8.52 9.01
C GLY A 53 -0.06 -7.05 8.58
N LEU A 54 -1.11 -6.35 8.12
CA LEU A 54 -1.09 -4.90 7.92
C LEU A 54 -1.40 -4.21 9.26
N ARG A 55 -0.37 -3.71 9.94
CA ARG A 55 -0.46 -3.19 11.32
C ARG A 55 -0.44 -1.66 11.35
N PRO A 56 -1.19 -0.99 12.24
CA PRO A 56 -1.13 0.46 12.38
C PRO A 56 0.26 0.91 12.87
N ALA A 57 0.79 1.99 12.29
CA ALA A 57 2.09 2.57 12.62
C ALA A 57 2.01 4.03 13.14
N GLY A 58 0.80 4.54 13.37
CA GLY A 58 0.56 5.89 13.89
C GLY A 58 0.38 6.97 12.82
N ARG A 59 0.20 8.21 13.26
CA ARG A 59 0.01 9.36 12.36
C ARG A 59 1.35 9.78 11.76
N VAL A 60 1.34 10.13 10.48
CA VAL A 60 2.52 10.59 9.75
C VAL A 60 2.17 11.78 8.87
N THR A 61 3.20 12.51 8.45
CA THR A 61 3.12 13.45 7.34
C THR A 61 3.83 12.80 6.15
N ASP A 62 3.13 12.66 5.03
CA ASP A 62 3.70 12.03 3.83
C ASP A 62 4.69 12.96 3.11
N ARG A 63 5.34 12.45 2.04
CA ARG A 63 6.34 13.24 1.28
C ARG A 63 5.77 14.46 0.54
N LEU A 64 4.44 14.58 0.43
CA LEU A 64 3.77 15.74 -0.13
C LEU A 64 3.25 16.70 0.95
N GLY A 65 3.62 16.49 2.22
CA GLY A 65 3.23 17.35 3.33
C GLY A 65 1.81 17.09 3.87
N ARG A 66 1.17 16.00 3.47
CA ARG A 66 -0.22 15.67 3.86
C ARG A 66 -0.23 14.83 5.12
N GLY A 67 -1.14 15.13 6.04
CA GLY A 67 -1.37 14.31 7.23
C GLY A 67 -2.09 13.01 6.88
N GLY A 68 -1.61 11.88 7.42
CA GLY A 68 -2.20 10.57 7.19
C GLY A 68 -2.01 9.60 8.37
N GLN A 69 -2.71 8.48 8.30
CA GLN A 69 -2.54 7.33 9.18
C GLN A 69 -1.70 6.28 8.44
N ALA A 70 -0.56 5.90 9.02
CA ALA A 70 0.32 4.89 8.47
C ALA A 70 -0.06 3.48 8.95
N TYR A 71 0.18 2.52 8.06
CA TYR A 71 0.11 1.08 8.31
C TYR A 71 1.32 0.40 7.68
N VAL A 72 1.88 -0.61 8.34
CA VAL A 72 3.08 -1.32 7.88
C VAL A 72 2.83 -2.80 7.71
N ASN A 73 3.42 -3.37 6.67
CA ASN A 73 3.55 -4.81 6.48
C ASN A 73 5.02 -5.13 6.17
N ASP A 74 5.61 -6.02 6.97
CA ASP A 74 6.99 -6.45 6.81
C ASP A 74 6.98 -7.83 6.13
N SER A 75 7.65 -7.95 4.99
CA SER A 75 7.72 -9.21 4.24
C SER A 75 8.95 -9.25 3.34
N ARG A 76 9.65 -10.39 3.31
CA ARG A 76 10.76 -10.68 2.37
C ARG A 76 11.82 -9.56 2.31
N GLY A 77 12.32 -9.10 3.46
CA GLY A 77 13.36 -8.06 3.53
C GLY A 77 12.88 -6.64 3.21
N LEU A 78 11.56 -6.43 3.06
CA LEU A 78 10.96 -5.13 2.78
C LEU A 78 9.90 -4.78 3.82
N ARG A 79 9.88 -3.50 4.19
CA ARG A 79 8.79 -2.85 4.91
C ARG A 79 7.96 -2.07 3.91
N ARG A 80 6.68 -2.43 3.78
CA ARG A 80 5.68 -1.69 2.99
C ARG A 80 4.90 -0.78 3.92
N MET A 81 5.02 0.54 3.74
CA MET A 81 4.25 1.54 4.51
C MET A 81 3.15 2.15 3.65
N LEU A 82 1.90 1.83 3.98
CA LEU A 82 0.71 2.42 3.40
C LEU A 82 0.28 3.64 4.22
N ILE A 83 0.05 4.78 3.56
CA ILE A 83 -0.46 6.01 4.19
C ILE A 83 -1.87 6.27 3.67
N MET A 84 -2.84 6.40 4.58
CA MET A 84 -4.23 6.68 4.25
C MET A 84 -4.72 7.97 4.91
N ASP A 85 -5.60 8.68 4.23
CA ASP A 85 -6.39 9.75 4.82
C ASP A 85 -7.41 9.12 5.80
N PRO A 86 -7.35 9.44 7.10
CA PRO A 86 -8.25 8.85 8.09
C PRO A 86 -9.70 9.34 7.99
N ALA A 87 -9.96 10.48 7.36
CA ALA A 87 -11.29 11.04 7.18
C ALA A 87 -12.00 10.45 5.95
N THR A 88 -11.26 10.26 4.85
CA THR A 88 -11.85 9.82 3.57
C THR A 88 -11.58 8.35 3.24
N GLY A 89 -10.60 7.73 3.89
CA GLY A 89 -10.13 6.39 3.55
C GLY A 89 -9.37 6.33 2.23
N ALA A 90 -9.01 7.48 1.64
CA ALA A 90 -8.19 7.55 0.45
C ALA A 90 -6.77 7.07 0.76
N VAL A 91 -6.19 6.29 -0.15
CA VAL A 91 -4.76 5.99 -0.10
C VAL A 91 -4.01 7.22 -0.61
N LEU A 92 -3.11 7.73 0.22
CA LEU A 92 -2.29 8.91 -0.06
C LEU A 92 -0.93 8.52 -0.63
N GLY A 93 -0.31 7.48 -0.06
CA GLY A 93 0.99 7.01 -0.51
C GLY A 93 1.31 5.57 -0.10
N LEU A 94 2.31 5.00 -0.76
CA LEU A 94 2.86 3.68 -0.49
C LEU A 94 4.38 3.73 -0.62
N GLU A 95 5.09 3.40 0.46
CA GLU A 95 6.56 3.34 0.49
C GLU A 95 7.02 1.89 0.65
N SER A 96 8.12 1.54 0.00
CA SER A 96 8.85 0.29 0.23
C SER A 96 10.26 0.60 0.70
N THR A 97 10.64 0.08 1.86
CA THR A 97 11.93 0.32 2.50
C THR A 97 12.62 -1.01 2.75
N PHE A 98 13.92 -1.09 2.50
CA PHE A 98 14.72 -2.26 2.85
C PHE A 98 14.82 -2.40 4.37
N THR A 99 14.61 -3.62 4.88
CA THR A 99 14.77 -3.95 6.31
C THR A 99 16.06 -4.67 6.61
N GLU A 100 16.84 -5.00 5.58
CA GLU A 100 18.12 -5.68 5.65
C GLU A 100 19.00 -5.08 4.54
N PRO A 101 20.34 -4.99 4.74
CA PRO A 101 21.24 -4.49 3.70
C PRO A 101 21.35 -5.48 2.54
N GLU A 102 21.56 -4.97 1.33
CA GLU A 102 21.82 -5.78 0.12
C GLU A 102 23.14 -5.31 -0.53
N PRO A 103 24.29 -5.84 -0.07
CA PRO A 103 25.62 -5.34 -0.46
C PRO A 103 25.90 -5.46 -1.95
N ALA A 104 25.29 -6.42 -2.65
CA ALA A 104 25.44 -6.59 -4.10
C ALA A 104 24.95 -5.37 -4.90
N TYR A 105 24.04 -4.59 -4.32
CA TYR A 105 23.49 -3.36 -4.91
C TYR A 105 23.86 -2.09 -4.14
N GLY A 106 24.72 -2.19 -3.12
CA GLY A 106 25.15 -1.04 -2.30
C GLY A 106 24.01 -0.41 -1.49
N VAL A 107 23.01 -1.21 -1.12
CA VAL A 107 21.82 -0.77 -0.37
C VAL A 107 22.02 -1.05 1.12
N GLU A 108 21.71 -0.05 1.96
CA GLU A 108 21.73 -0.16 3.42
C GLU A 108 20.33 -0.46 3.99
N GLU A 109 20.28 -0.96 5.23
CA GLU A 109 19.01 -1.07 5.95
C GLU A 109 18.39 0.34 6.12
N GLY A 110 17.09 0.46 5.83
CA GLY A 110 16.37 1.73 5.89
C GLY A 110 16.38 2.52 4.59
N ASP A 111 17.12 2.09 3.56
CA ASP A 111 17.05 2.69 2.24
C ASP A 111 15.67 2.50 1.62
N VAL A 112 15.19 3.54 0.93
CA VAL A 112 13.88 3.53 0.29
C VAL A 112 14.02 2.98 -1.13
N MET A 113 13.39 1.84 -1.38
CA MET A 113 13.34 1.19 -2.68
C MET A 113 12.37 1.90 -3.63
N SER A 114 11.20 2.28 -3.13
CA SER A 114 10.18 2.94 -3.94
C SER A 114 9.22 3.77 -3.09
N TYR A 115 8.68 4.83 -3.69
CA TYR A 115 7.62 5.65 -3.11
C TYR A 115 6.64 6.07 -4.19
N SER A 116 5.36 5.79 -3.98
CA SER A 116 4.25 6.31 -4.79
C SER A 116 3.40 7.27 -3.96
N ALA A 117 2.97 8.36 -4.57
CA ALA A 117 1.97 9.25 -4.02
C ALA A 117 0.97 9.65 -5.11
N TRP A 118 -0.31 9.61 -4.77
CA TRP A 118 -1.40 9.93 -5.68
C TRP A 118 -2.07 11.24 -5.25
N MET A 119 -2.38 12.11 -6.23
CA MET A 119 -3.15 13.32 -5.95
C MET A 119 -4.59 12.95 -5.58
N ARG A 120 -5.11 13.63 -4.55
CA ARG A 120 -6.44 13.46 -3.98
C ARG A 120 -7.00 14.83 -3.64
#